data_AF-A0A966J6K1-F1
#
_entry.id   AF-A0A966J6K1-F1
#
_cell.length_a   1.000
_cell.length_b   1.000
_cell.length_c   1.000
_cell.angle_alpha   90.00
_cell.angle_beta   90.00
_cell.angle_gamma   90.00
#
_symmetry.space_group_name_H-M   'P 1'
#
loop_
_entity.id
_entity.type
_entity.pdbx_description
1 polymer ?
#
loop_
_entity_poly.entity_id
_entity_poly.type
_entity_poly.pdbx_seq_one_letter_code
_entity_poly.pdbx_strand_id
1 'polypeptide(L)'
;MTVDVDRAQVYAAEEAAFGGTIHDAPTRFEHLERLALVVMAFPWWQGPVIPVVTARADARSSSARSTPSGTEIRLAPPQWTPVTLTHELAHVLAGIDGGHGPEFRRAHVDIVSAALGEEEGGWLLDAYLGFGLAVPDSDRAVAGAEPP
;
A
#
# COMPACT_ATOMS: atom_id res chain seq x y z
N MET A 1 20.24 -5.52 4.55
CA MET A 1 18.92 -6.16 4.42
C MET A 1 18.27 -6.11 5.78
N THR A 2 17.38 -5.14 5.98
CA THR A 2 16.50 -5.09 7.13
C THR A 2 15.52 -6.25 7.00
N VAL A 3 15.35 -7.06 8.05
CA VAL A 3 14.39 -8.17 8.02
C VAL A 3 12.99 -7.56 8.05
N ASP A 4 12.15 -7.95 7.09
CA ASP A 4 10.76 -7.52 6.98
C ASP A 4 9.89 -8.29 7.99
N VAL A 5 10.02 -7.90 9.26
CA VAL A 5 9.43 -8.60 10.41
C VAL A 5 7.92 -8.45 10.52
N ASP A 6 7.38 -7.33 10.04
CA ASP A 6 5.96 -6.96 10.20
C ASP A 6 5.08 -7.40 9.02
N ARG A 7 5.68 -8.00 7.98
CA ARG A 7 4.97 -8.39 6.74
C ARG A 7 3.71 -9.20 6.99
N ALA A 8 3.78 -10.19 7.88
CA ALA A 8 2.65 -11.07 8.15
C ALA A 8 1.48 -10.33 8.81
N GLN A 9 1.79 -9.43 9.75
CA GLN A 9 0.80 -8.60 10.43
C GLN A 9 0.21 -7.54 9.49
N VAL A 10 1.02 -6.99 8.59
CA VAL A 10 0.54 -6.03 7.59
C VAL A 10 -0.45 -6.70 6.63
N TYR A 11 -0.15 -7.90 6.11
CA TYR A 11 -1.13 -8.63 5.30
C TYR A 11 -2.39 -9.01 6.08
N ALA A 12 -2.28 -9.35 7.37
CA ALA A 12 -3.45 -9.61 8.20
C ALA A 12 -4.31 -8.36 8.43
N ALA A 13 -3.69 -7.18 8.58
CA ALA A 13 -4.38 -5.91 8.69
C ALA A 13 -5.06 -5.51 7.37
N GLU A 14 -4.40 -5.71 6.23
CA GLU A 14 -4.98 -5.47 4.90
C GLU A 14 -6.18 -6.38 4.64
N GLU A 15 -6.08 -7.67 4.98
CA GLU A 15 -7.19 -8.62 4.91
C GLU A 15 -8.35 -8.18 5.82
N ALA A 16 -8.06 -7.74 7.05
CA ALA A 16 -9.10 -7.27 7.96
C ALA A 16 -9.78 -5.98 7.48
N ALA A 17 -9.05 -5.08 6.82
CA ALA A 17 -9.57 -3.82 6.31
C ALA A 17 -10.36 -3.99 5.01
N PHE A 18 -9.92 -4.87 4.12
CA PHE A 18 -10.41 -4.91 2.74
C PHE A 18 -10.86 -6.28 2.24
N GLY A 19 -10.57 -7.37 2.96
CA GLY A 19 -10.95 -8.72 2.58
C GLY A 19 -12.44 -8.83 2.29
N GLY A 20 -12.77 -9.26 1.07
CA GLY A 20 -14.16 -9.39 0.61
C GLY A 20 -14.86 -8.07 0.23
N THR A 21 -14.18 -6.93 0.28
CA THR A 21 -14.69 -5.65 -0.24
C THR A 21 -14.50 -5.54 -1.76
N ILE A 22 -15.07 -4.50 -2.37
CA ILE A 22 -14.84 -4.22 -3.79
C ILE A 22 -13.39 -3.79 -4.09
N HIS A 23 -12.64 -3.31 -3.09
CA HIS A 23 -11.25 -2.87 -3.27
C HIS A 23 -10.26 -4.02 -3.34
N ASP A 24 -10.67 -5.20 -2.85
CA ASP A 24 -9.93 -6.47 -2.98
C ASP A 24 -10.43 -7.33 -4.15
N ALA A 25 -11.43 -6.85 -4.91
CA ALA A 25 -11.90 -7.53 -6.11
C ALA A 25 -11.04 -7.20 -7.34
N PRO A 26 -10.66 -8.19 -8.17
CA PRO A 26 -9.95 -7.92 -9.42
C PRO A 26 -10.73 -7.00 -10.36
N THR A 27 -10.05 -6.03 -10.94
CA THR A 27 -10.55 -5.08 -11.93
C THR A 27 -9.67 -5.05 -13.17
N ARG A 28 -9.95 -4.12 -14.09
CA ARG A 28 -9.16 -3.93 -15.30
C ARG A 28 -7.89 -3.16 -15.01
N PHE A 29 -6.78 -3.55 -15.66
CA PHE A 29 -5.50 -2.88 -15.49
C PHE A 29 -5.56 -1.37 -15.76
N GLU A 30 -6.31 -0.93 -16.79
CA GLU A 30 -6.40 0.49 -17.15
C GLU A 30 -7.10 1.32 -16.07
N HIS A 31 -7.95 0.69 -15.25
CA HIS A 31 -8.53 1.37 -14.10
C HIS A 31 -7.47 1.64 -13.03
N LEU A 32 -6.60 0.67 -12.76
CA LEU A 32 -5.51 0.79 -11.79
C LEU A 32 -4.45 1.80 -12.26
N GLU A 33 -4.11 1.79 -13.55
CA GLU A 33 -3.18 2.77 -14.12
C GLU A 33 -3.72 4.20 -13.96
N ARG A 34 -5.01 4.43 -14.24
CA ARG A 34 -5.64 5.74 -14.01
C ARG A 34 -5.67 6.12 -12.54
N LEU A 35 -5.98 5.17 -11.66
CA LEU A 35 -6.00 5.42 -10.21
C LEU A 35 -4.61 5.83 -9.70
N ALA A 36 -3.56 5.16 -10.15
CA ALA A 36 -2.18 5.52 -9.82
C ALA A 36 -1.86 6.96 -10.26
N LEU A 37 -2.22 7.32 -11.49
CA LEU A 37 -2.01 8.68 -12.01
C LEU A 37 -2.75 9.74 -11.19
N VAL A 38 -3.95 9.44 -10.70
CA VAL A 38 -4.70 10.33 -9.81
C VAL A 38 -3.94 10.52 -8.49
N VAL A 39 -3.50 9.44 -7.85
CA VAL A 39 -2.72 9.50 -6.60
C VAL A 39 -1.43 10.31 -6.78
N MET A 40 -0.68 10.03 -7.85
CA MET A 40 0.58 10.71 -8.14
C MET A 40 0.42 12.18 -8.54
N ALA A 41 -0.80 12.63 -8.84
CA ALA A 41 -1.10 14.02 -9.14
C ALA A 41 -1.41 14.87 -7.89
N PHE A 42 -1.55 14.26 -6.71
CA PHE A 42 -1.78 15.03 -5.49
C PHE A 42 -0.55 15.86 -5.10
N PRO A 43 -0.73 17.08 -4.54
CA PRO A 43 0.39 17.95 -4.19
C PRO A 43 1.38 17.37 -3.16
N TRP A 44 0.93 16.44 -2.32
CA TRP A 44 1.78 15.79 -1.32
C TRP A 44 2.67 14.70 -1.94
N TRP A 45 2.36 14.22 -3.15
CA TRP A 45 3.22 13.28 -3.87
C TRP A 45 4.49 14.01 -4.34
N GLN A 46 5.61 13.78 -3.67
CA GLN A 46 6.90 14.42 -4.00
C GLN A 46 7.77 13.58 -4.96
N GLY A 47 7.31 12.40 -5.36
CA GLY A 47 8.03 11.50 -6.26
C GLY A 47 7.79 11.80 -7.74
N PRO A 48 8.58 11.22 -8.66
CA PRO A 48 8.25 11.24 -10.08
C PRO A 48 6.95 10.47 -10.33
N VAL A 49 6.30 10.75 -11.47
CA VAL A 49 5.31 9.81 -12.02
C VAL A 49 6.04 8.52 -12.36
N ILE A 50 5.68 7.44 -11.70
CA ILE A 50 6.29 6.14 -11.92
C ILE A 50 5.43 5.28 -12.86
N PRO A 51 6.06 4.48 -13.74
CA PRO A 51 5.34 3.55 -14.58
C PRO A 51 4.69 2.44 -13.72
N VAL A 52 3.38 2.27 -13.91
CA VAL A 52 2.63 1.08 -13.49
C VAL A 52 2.44 0.23 -14.73
N VAL A 53 2.94 -1.01 -14.71
CA VAL A 53 2.91 -1.90 -15.88
C VAL A 53 2.35 -3.26 -15.53
N THR A 54 1.90 -3.98 -16.55
CA THR A 54 1.52 -5.38 -16.39
C THR A 54 2.76 -6.24 -16.15
N ALA A 55 2.68 -7.17 -15.20
CA ALA A 55 3.65 -8.24 -15.10
C ALA A 55 3.46 -9.25 -16.25
N ARG A 56 4.38 -10.21 -16.36
CA ARG A 56 4.20 -11.36 -17.26
C ARG A 56 2.90 -12.11 -16.93
N ALA A 57 2.28 -12.72 -17.93
CA ALA A 57 0.95 -13.33 -17.81
C ALA A 57 0.86 -14.44 -16.74
N ASP A 58 1.97 -15.12 -16.44
CA ASP A 58 2.08 -16.18 -15.42
C ASP A 58 2.63 -15.69 -14.07
N ALA A 59 2.79 -14.36 -13.89
CA ALA A 59 3.17 -13.78 -12.61
C ALA A 59 2.07 -14.04 -11.58
N ARG A 60 2.49 -14.37 -10.36
CA ARG A 60 1.60 -14.63 -9.23
C ARG A 60 1.63 -13.54 -8.16
N SER A 61 2.58 -12.62 -8.27
CA SER A 61 2.76 -11.52 -7.31
C SER A 61 3.09 -10.22 -8.04
N SER A 62 2.55 -9.14 -7.51
CA SER A 62 2.90 -7.76 -7.84
C SER A 62 4.15 -7.33 -7.06
N SER A 63 4.77 -6.23 -7.51
CA SER A 63 5.91 -5.63 -6.80
C SER A 63 6.22 -4.22 -7.31
N ALA A 64 6.52 -3.30 -6.40
CA ALA A 64 7.37 -2.14 -6.65
C ALA A 64 8.85 -2.56 -6.65
N ARG A 65 9.63 -2.07 -7.61
CA ARG A 65 11.06 -2.40 -7.69
C ARG A 65 11.91 -1.31 -8.32
N SER A 66 13.18 -1.28 -7.90
CA SER A 66 14.22 -0.48 -8.53
C SER A 66 14.64 -1.10 -9.86
N THR A 67 14.78 -0.27 -10.89
CA THR A 67 15.31 -0.62 -12.20
C THR A 67 16.45 0.34 -12.56
N PRO A 68 17.28 0.02 -13.58
CA PRO A 68 18.28 0.97 -14.07
C PRO A 68 17.71 2.31 -14.53
N SER A 69 16.42 2.36 -14.89
CA SER A 69 15.73 3.56 -15.37
C SER A 69 14.93 4.28 -14.27
N GLY A 70 15.00 3.82 -13.02
CA GLY A 70 14.23 4.34 -11.90
C GLY A 70 13.28 3.30 -11.30
N THR A 71 12.24 3.76 -10.61
CA THR A 71 11.27 2.89 -9.94
C THR A 71 10.14 2.51 -10.88
N GLU A 72 9.67 1.26 -10.82
CA GLU A 72 8.44 0.82 -11.49
C GLU A 72 7.57 -0.05 -10.57
N ILE A 73 6.26 -0.06 -10.83
CA ILE A 73 5.32 -1.03 -10.23
C ILE A 73 4.91 -2.02 -11.31
N ARG A 74 4.99 -3.32 -10.99
CA ARG A 74 4.49 -4.40 -11.82
C ARG A 74 3.30 -5.07 -11.16
N LEU A 75 2.17 -5.10 -11.84
CA LEU A 75 0.96 -5.75 -11.33
C LEU A 75 0.71 -7.08 -12.02
N ALA A 76 0.65 -8.16 -11.24
CA ALA A 76 0.28 -9.48 -11.71
C ALA A 76 -1.23 -9.58 -11.94
N PRO A 77 -1.71 -10.23 -13.03
CA PRO A 77 -3.15 -10.31 -13.33
C PRO A 77 -4.04 -10.81 -12.20
N PRO A 78 -3.63 -11.80 -11.38
CA PRO A 78 -4.44 -12.24 -10.22
C PRO A 78 -4.60 -11.18 -9.14
N GLN A 79 -3.71 -10.17 -9.10
CA GLN A 79 -3.67 -9.10 -8.11
C GLN A 79 -3.92 -7.73 -8.75
N TRP A 80 -4.72 -7.68 -9.81
CA TRP A 80 -5.21 -6.42 -10.34
C TRP A 80 -6.33 -5.86 -9.45
N THR A 81 -6.00 -5.51 -8.21
CA THR A 81 -6.93 -4.94 -7.22
C THR A 81 -6.48 -3.54 -6.81
N PRO A 82 -7.42 -2.63 -6.46
CA PRO A 82 -7.08 -1.34 -5.84
C PRO A 82 -6.16 -1.48 -4.62
N VAL A 83 -6.42 -2.45 -3.73
CA VAL A 83 -5.59 -2.71 -2.54
C VAL A 83 -4.15 -3.07 -2.91
N THR A 84 -3.95 -3.92 -3.92
CA THR A 84 -2.59 -4.25 -4.38
C THR A 84 -1.89 -3.00 -4.92
N LEU A 85 -2.58 -2.18 -5.71
CA LEU A 85 -1.97 -0.96 -6.23
C LEU A 85 -1.54 0.00 -5.11
N THR A 86 -2.41 0.25 -4.12
CA THR A 86 -2.10 1.17 -3.02
C THR A 86 -0.94 0.65 -2.16
N HIS A 87 -0.87 -0.67 -1.95
CA HIS A 87 0.24 -1.32 -1.29
C HIS A 87 1.57 -1.09 -2.02
N GLU A 88 1.61 -1.32 -3.33
CA GLU A 88 2.85 -1.13 -4.10
C GLU A 88 3.26 0.35 -4.19
N LEU A 89 2.31 1.28 -4.27
CA LEU A 89 2.59 2.71 -4.20
C LEU A 89 3.20 3.11 -2.84
N ALA A 90 2.79 2.46 -1.75
CA ALA A 90 3.33 2.74 -0.43
C ALA A 90 4.80 2.36 -0.32
N HIS A 91 5.22 1.23 -0.92
CA HIS A 91 6.64 0.88 -1.03
C HIS A 91 7.44 1.93 -1.79
N VAL A 92 6.86 2.57 -2.80
CA VAL A 92 7.55 3.60 -3.58
C VAL A 92 7.84 4.83 -2.72
N LEU A 93 6.87 5.28 -1.91
CA LEU A 93 7.04 6.44 -1.04
C LEU A 93 7.93 6.15 0.18
N ALA A 94 7.78 4.97 0.78
CA ALA A 94 8.57 4.57 1.95
C ALA A 94 10.01 4.17 1.60
N GLY A 95 10.28 3.93 0.32
CA GLY A 95 11.53 3.37 -0.16
C GLY A 95 11.43 1.85 -0.31
N ILE A 96 11.78 1.37 -1.50
CA ILE A 96 11.57 -0.02 -1.95
C ILE A 96 12.29 -1.05 -1.06
N ASP A 97 13.42 -0.66 -0.45
CA ASP A 97 14.20 -1.53 0.44
C ASP A 97 13.73 -1.50 1.91
N GLY A 98 12.69 -0.70 2.22
CA GLY A 98 12.20 -0.44 3.58
C GLY A 98 11.28 -1.53 4.15
N GLY A 99 10.76 -2.45 3.31
CA GLY A 99 9.79 -3.46 3.74
C GLY A 99 8.48 -2.83 4.23
N HIS A 100 7.84 -3.45 5.23
CA HIS A 100 6.55 -3.04 5.77
C HIS A 100 6.63 -2.27 7.10
N GLY A 101 7.69 -1.46 7.26
CA GLY A 101 7.94 -0.67 8.47
C GLY A 101 6.97 0.51 8.70
N PRO A 102 7.20 1.33 9.73
CA PRO A 102 6.35 2.48 10.07
C PRO A 102 6.12 3.46 8.91
N GLU A 103 7.15 3.76 8.13
CA GLU A 103 7.10 4.67 6.98
C GLU A 103 6.19 4.11 5.86
N PHE A 104 6.27 2.80 5.62
CA PHE A 104 5.37 2.09 4.71
C PHE A 104 3.92 2.22 5.18
N ARG A 105 3.64 1.95 6.46
CA ARG A 105 2.27 2.00 6.98
C ARG A 105 1.67 3.39 6.92
N ARG A 106 2.47 4.43 7.20
CA ARG A 106 2.03 5.83 7.04
C ARG A 106 1.69 6.13 5.58
N ALA A 107 2.62 5.82 4.67
CA ALA A 107 2.42 6.04 3.25
C ALA A 107 1.19 5.27 2.73
N HIS A 108 0.97 4.04 3.21
CA HIS A 108 -0.15 3.22 2.77
C HIS A 108 -1.49 3.81 3.19
N VAL A 109 -1.62 4.31 4.43
CA VAL A 109 -2.83 5.02 4.88
C VAL A 109 -3.08 6.27 4.03
N ASP A 110 -2.05 7.10 3.81
CA ASP A 110 -2.20 8.32 3.01
C ASP A 110 -2.61 8.03 1.56
N ILE A 111 -2.03 6.99 0.95
CA ILE A 111 -2.36 6.56 -0.41
C ILE A 111 -3.79 6.01 -0.48
N VAL A 112 -4.20 5.18 0.48
CA VAL A 112 -5.57 4.65 0.54
C VAL A 112 -6.58 5.79 0.70
N SER A 113 -6.33 6.74 1.61
CA SER A 113 -7.17 7.93 1.77
C SER A 113 -7.35 8.70 0.46
N ALA A 114 -6.26 8.90 -0.27
CA ALA A 114 -6.30 9.64 -1.53
C ALA A 114 -6.90 8.86 -2.71
N ALA A 115 -6.69 7.55 -2.76
CA ALA A 115 -7.09 6.69 -3.86
C ALA A 115 -8.54 6.19 -3.73
N LEU A 116 -8.90 5.73 -2.52
CA LEU A 116 -10.13 5.00 -2.26
C LEU A 116 -11.12 5.86 -1.46
N GLY A 117 -10.61 6.68 -0.55
CA GLY A 117 -11.38 7.61 0.26
C GLY A 117 -10.91 7.64 1.71
N GLU A 118 -11.22 8.74 2.40
CA GLU A 118 -10.81 8.94 3.81
C GLU A 118 -11.41 7.88 4.75
N GLU A 119 -12.56 7.32 4.41
CA GLU A 119 -13.18 6.24 5.19
C GLU A 119 -12.35 4.95 5.10
N GLU A 120 -11.95 4.56 3.89
CA GLU A 120 -11.10 3.41 3.62
C GLU A 120 -9.70 3.59 4.23
N GLY A 121 -9.16 4.80 4.21
CA GLY A 121 -7.91 5.14 4.92
C GLY A 121 -8.04 4.94 6.43
N GLY A 122 -9.20 5.33 6.98
CA GLY A 122 -9.57 5.07 8.37
C GLY A 122 -9.65 3.58 8.70
N TRP A 123 -10.24 2.75 7.84
CA TRP A 123 -10.30 1.29 8.04
C TRP A 123 -8.90 0.68 8.12
N LEU A 124 -8.00 1.07 7.21
CA LEU A 124 -6.63 0.56 7.22
C LEU A 124 -5.84 1.03 8.45
N LEU A 125 -5.98 2.30 8.86
CA LEU A 125 -5.38 2.81 10.07
C LEU A 125 -5.84 2.02 11.30
N ASP A 126 -7.16 1.81 11.44
CA ASP A 126 -7.72 1.06 12.57
C ASP A 126 -7.27 -0.40 12.55
N ALA A 127 -7.15 -1.02 11.37
CA ALA A 127 -6.60 -2.36 11.24
C ALA A 127 -5.13 -2.40 11.69
N TYR A 128 -4.26 -1.51 11.22
CA TYR A 128 -2.86 -1.47 11.67
C TYR A 128 -2.74 -1.35 13.19
N LEU A 129 -3.48 -0.41 13.79
CA LEU A 129 -3.46 -0.21 15.24
C LEU A 129 -4.03 -1.43 15.99
N GLY A 130 -5.06 -2.08 15.45
CA GLY A 130 -5.64 -3.31 16.00
C GLY A 130 -4.70 -4.52 15.96
N PHE A 131 -3.81 -4.58 14.97
CA PHE A 131 -2.76 -5.60 14.86
C PHE A 131 -1.46 -5.23 15.58
N GLY A 132 -1.45 -4.14 16.36
CA GLY A 132 -0.28 -3.73 17.15
C GLY A 132 0.79 -2.98 16.33
N LEU A 133 0.46 -2.52 15.12
CA LEU A 133 1.40 -1.89 14.20
C LEU A 133 1.33 -0.37 14.33
N ALA A 134 2.43 0.24 14.76
CA ALA A 134 2.50 1.69 14.92
C ALA A 134 2.49 2.42 13.57
N VAL A 135 1.61 3.41 13.42
CA VAL A 135 1.56 4.32 12.27
C VAL A 135 2.05 5.70 12.71
N PRO A 136 3.15 6.23 12.14
CA PRO A 136 3.66 7.56 12.44
C PRO A 136 2.60 8.66 12.31
N ASP A 137 2.69 9.68 13.17
CA ASP A 137 1.83 10.88 13.16
C ASP A 137 0.32 10.56 13.11
N SER A 138 -0.08 9.43 13.71
CA SER A 138 -1.48 9.11 13.94
C SER A 138 -1.88 9.62 15.33
N ASP A 139 -2.98 10.38 15.41
CA ASP A 139 -3.56 10.82 16.69
C ASP A 139 -4.20 9.67 17.48
N ARG A 140 -4.18 8.44 16.94
CA ARG A 140 -4.79 7.23 17.50
C ARG A 140 -3.71 6.31 18.06
N ALA A 141 -3.87 5.88 19.31
CA ALA A 141 -2.91 4.99 19.97
C ALA A 141 -3.06 3.53 19.49
N VAL A 142 -1.95 2.78 19.52
CA VAL A 142 -1.96 1.32 19.29
C VAL A 142 -2.79 0.64 20.39
N ALA A 143 -3.69 -0.26 19.99
CA ALA A 143 -4.50 -1.01 20.95
C ALA A 143 -3.60 -1.92 21.80
N GLY A 144 -3.62 -1.73 23.13
CA GLY A 144 -2.89 -2.57 24.09
C GLY A 144 -1.55 -2.03 24.59
N ALA A 145 -1.17 -0.80 24.27
CA ALA A 145 -0.07 -0.12 24.94
C ALA A 145 -0.52 0.42 26.32
N GLU A 146 -0.53 -0.44 27.35
CA GLU A 146 -0.54 0.07 28.72
C GLU A 146 0.79 0.79 29.01
N PRO A 147 0.77 2.04 29.51
CA PRO A 147 1.98 2.69 29.98
C PRO A 147 2.47 2.02 31.28
N PRO A 148 3.80 2.00 31.53
CA PRO A 148 4.36 1.50 32.79
C PRO A 148 3.94 2.33 34.01
#